data_AF-A0A9J5Z1F2-F1
#
_entry.id   AF-A0A9J5Z1F2-F1
#
_cell.length_a   1.000
_cell.length_b   1.000
_cell.length_c   1.000
_cell.angle_alpha   90.00
_cell.angle_beta   90.00
_cell.angle_gamma   90.00
#
_symmetry.space_group_name_H-M   'P 1'
#
loop_
_entity.id
_entity.type
_entity.pdbx_description
1 polymer ?
#
loop_
_entity_poly.entity_id
_entity_poly.type
_entity_poly.pdbx_seq_one_letter_code
_entity_poly.pdbx_strand_id
1 'polypeptide(L)'
;MVNKAWRIIPRPLLETVLNNHAQHHRVPQPLILHGPRGVGKTTLILERLMGKWNSGPHVTGYVDFAESVKDHHPIHGQSFPWGSWSNCTPPSLPFLTTQLESSLETMTQKGIKLGTISSHQIFTVLSKWHGLSTALKQILDGSNSNPRKAVSIRNNSVLNLWERAVFASSVRLNAEESGGLSLEEETYYKEAMSALNLAKEVIMVHQKWRANAIKHLNQTGGFSRSLANSATDWPCLLLELLSSAAEIDYFQPKLVINNIEVLKNAMLTDDSTVCASMYHDSLIWRIIALGANERSLPVILVTSDRFNTKQENYCSYYSYRAYMDFGFPDIFISRETFGWTPAEAKMHMVGDYFSQSEWNVIVEVLGPNPRHLFEIYALKLSNYYQK
;
A
#
# COMPACT_ATOMS: atom_id res chain seq x y z
N MET A 1 -33.27 7.24 3.57
CA MET A 1 -32.02 6.66 4.09
C MET A 1 -32.35 5.37 4.81
N VAL A 2 -31.71 4.26 4.47
CA VAL A 2 -32.07 2.93 4.98
C VAL A 2 -31.73 2.85 6.47
N ASN A 3 -32.75 2.69 7.30
CA ASN A 3 -32.73 2.56 8.76
C ASN A 3 -32.13 1.22 9.23
N LYS A 4 -31.06 0.72 8.59
CA LYS A 4 -30.41 -0.52 9.00
C LYS A 4 -29.33 -0.18 10.02
N ALA A 5 -29.52 -0.62 11.26
CA ALA A 5 -28.49 -0.57 12.27
C ALA A 5 -27.23 -1.30 11.73
N TRP A 6 -26.08 -0.64 11.87
CA TRP A 6 -24.79 -1.20 11.46
C TRP A 6 -24.51 -2.47 12.27
N ARG A 7 -24.22 -3.58 11.60
CA ARG A 7 -24.10 -4.90 12.24
C ARG A 7 -22.69 -5.09 12.80
N ILE A 8 -22.52 -4.88 14.11
CA ILE A 8 -21.26 -5.18 14.81
C ILE A 8 -20.86 -6.63 14.50
N ILE A 9 -19.69 -6.82 13.88
CA ILE A 9 -19.16 -8.14 13.54
C ILE A 9 -18.34 -8.64 14.74
N PRO A 10 -18.66 -9.83 15.29
CA PRO A 10 -17.87 -10.41 16.37
C PRO A 10 -16.40 -10.58 15.98
N ARG A 11 -15.49 -10.29 16.91
CA ARG A 11 -14.03 -10.40 16.68
C ARG A 11 -13.61 -11.78 16.12
N PRO A 12 -14.11 -12.93 16.64
CA PRO A 12 -13.75 -14.25 16.11
C PRO A 12 -14.13 -14.46 14.64
N LEU A 13 -15.24 -13.87 14.19
CA LEU A 13 -15.67 -13.94 12.79
C LEU A 13 -14.73 -13.12 11.90
N LEU A 14 -14.30 -11.94 12.35
CA LEU A 14 -13.32 -11.12 11.64
C LEU A 14 -11.96 -11.82 11.56
N GLU A 15 -11.48 -12.40 12.65
CA GLU A 15 -10.25 -13.21 12.66
C GLU A 15 -10.33 -14.35 11.67
N THR A 16 -11.46 -15.05 11.60
CA THR A 16 -11.68 -16.14 10.66
C THR A 16 -11.63 -15.64 9.21
N VAL A 17 -12.30 -14.53 8.90
CA VAL A 17 -12.31 -13.96 7.55
C VAL A 17 -10.92 -13.47 7.14
N LEU A 18 -10.21 -12.78 8.04
CA LEU A 18 -8.85 -12.29 7.79
C LEU A 18 -7.88 -13.45 7.58
N ASN A 19 -7.95 -14.49 8.42
CA ASN A 19 -7.12 -15.68 8.26
C ASN A 19 -7.45 -16.44 6.98
N ASN A 20 -8.73 -16.62 6.65
CA ASN A 20 -9.11 -17.27 5.40
C ASN A 20 -8.56 -16.48 4.22
N HIS A 21 -8.72 -15.15 4.19
CA HIS A 21 -8.16 -14.32 3.12
C HIS A 21 -6.63 -14.45 3.02
N ALA A 22 -5.95 -14.39 4.17
CA ALA A 22 -4.50 -14.51 4.27
C ALA A 22 -3.98 -15.91 3.89
N GLN A 23 -4.73 -16.99 4.10
CA GLN A 23 -4.30 -18.34 3.77
C GLN A 23 -4.29 -18.64 2.27
N HIS A 24 -5.01 -17.86 1.46
CA HIS A 24 -4.97 -18.03 0.01
C HIS A 24 -3.66 -17.45 -0.54
N HIS A 25 -2.94 -18.21 -1.37
CA HIS A 25 -1.74 -17.73 -2.04
C HIS A 25 -2.05 -16.65 -3.10
N ARG A 26 -3.24 -16.70 -3.71
CA ARG A 26 -3.76 -15.67 -4.63
C ARG A 26 -5.25 -15.46 -4.43
N VAL A 27 -5.68 -14.21 -4.48
CA VAL A 27 -7.06 -13.74 -4.25
C VAL A 27 -7.53 -12.86 -5.41
N PRO A 28 -8.83 -12.88 -5.75
CA PRO A 28 -9.37 -12.06 -6.82
C PRO A 28 -9.56 -10.59 -6.44
N GLN A 29 -9.52 -10.26 -5.15
CA GLN A 29 -9.90 -8.93 -4.66
C GLN A 29 -9.25 -8.59 -3.33
N PRO A 30 -8.92 -7.31 -3.09
CA PRO A 30 -8.44 -6.84 -1.79
C PRO A 30 -9.54 -6.89 -0.73
N LEU A 31 -9.13 -6.98 0.53
CA LEU A 31 -10.03 -6.93 1.68
C LEU A 31 -9.90 -5.57 2.39
N ILE A 32 -11.03 -4.90 2.63
CA ILE A 32 -11.06 -3.66 3.41
C ILE A 32 -11.51 -3.97 4.84
N LEU A 33 -10.64 -3.68 5.81
CA LEU A 33 -10.99 -3.68 7.22
C LEU A 33 -11.31 -2.24 7.65
N HIS A 34 -12.60 -1.90 7.55
CA HIS A 34 -13.13 -0.60 7.94
C HIS A 34 -13.82 -0.65 9.32
N GLY A 35 -13.53 0.37 10.14
CA GLY A 35 -14.22 0.60 11.40
C GLY A 35 -13.73 1.90 12.05
N PRO A 36 -14.38 2.38 13.12
CA PRO A 36 -13.95 3.58 13.84
C PRO A 36 -12.46 3.51 14.26
N ARG A 37 -11.84 4.64 14.59
CA ARG A 37 -10.51 4.64 15.24
C ARG A 37 -10.59 3.85 16.56
N GLY A 38 -9.46 3.48 17.16
CA GLY A 38 -9.38 2.87 18.51
C GLY A 38 -10.24 1.64 18.87
N VAL A 39 -11.00 1.06 17.93
CA VAL A 39 -11.73 -0.20 18.15
C VAL A 39 -10.80 -1.42 18.27
N GLY A 40 -9.51 -1.26 17.94
CA GLY A 40 -8.47 -2.28 18.08
C GLY A 40 -8.11 -3.01 16.77
N LYS A 41 -8.39 -2.42 15.59
CA LYS A 41 -8.10 -3.05 14.28
C LYS A 41 -6.61 -3.36 14.12
N THR A 42 -5.75 -2.39 14.42
CA THR A 42 -4.29 -2.54 14.38
C THR A 42 -3.82 -3.58 15.39
N THR A 43 -4.33 -3.52 16.62
CA THR A 43 -4.03 -4.49 17.69
C THR A 43 -4.39 -5.92 17.27
N LEU A 44 -5.56 -6.12 16.66
CA LEU A 44 -5.98 -7.41 16.12
C LEU A 44 -4.97 -7.96 15.12
N ILE A 45 -4.52 -7.12 14.18
CA ILE A 45 -3.56 -7.53 13.17
C ILE A 45 -2.20 -7.83 13.82
N LEU A 46 -1.62 -6.86 14.53
CA LEU A 46 -0.25 -6.96 15.05
C LEU A 46 -0.09 -8.01 16.14
N GLU A 47 -1.01 -8.10 17.10
CA GLU A 47 -0.83 -8.96 18.27
C GLU A 47 -1.40 -10.37 18.06
N ARG A 48 -2.46 -10.53 17.24
CA ARG A 48 -3.12 -11.84 17.07
C ARG A 48 -2.82 -12.53 15.74
N LEU A 49 -2.63 -11.77 14.66
CA LEU A 49 -2.55 -12.34 13.31
C LEU A 49 -1.12 -12.37 12.78
N MET A 50 -0.33 -11.30 12.99
CA MET A 50 1.02 -11.14 12.42
C MET A 50 1.99 -12.25 12.82
N GLY A 51 1.89 -12.77 14.05
CA GLY A 51 2.73 -13.89 14.49
C GLY A 51 2.56 -15.12 13.59
N LYS A 52 1.31 -15.46 13.25
CA LYS A 52 0.99 -16.57 12.32
C LYS A 52 1.28 -16.21 10.87
N TRP A 53 1.08 -14.96 10.48
CA TRP A 53 1.33 -14.53 9.10
C TRP A 53 2.82 -14.34 8.77
N ASN A 54 3.71 -14.44 9.76
CA ASN A 54 5.16 -14.45 9.59
C ASN A 54 5.83 -15.79 9.92
N SER A 55 5.06 -16.82 10.31
CA SER A 55 5.58 -18.19 10.40
C SER A 55 5.63 -18.82 9.01
N GLY A 56 6.76 -19.42 8.63
CA GLY A 56 6.94 -20.07 7.33
C GLY A 56 5.78 -21.03 7.01
N PRO A 57 5.25 -21.05 5.78
CA PRO A 57 5.72 -20.46 4.50
C PRO A 57 5.30 -18.98 4.25
N HIS A 58 4.75 -18.31 5.26
CA HIS A 58 4.12 -17.02 5.10
C HIS A 58 5.11 -15.85 5.23
N VAL A 59 4.98 -14.85 4.35
CA VAL A 59 5.75 -13.60 4.41
C VAL A 59 4.79 -12.42 4.37
N THR A 60 4.79 -11.59 5.41
CA THR A 60 3.90 -10.42 5.47
C THR A 60 4.69 -9.12 5.37
N GLY A 61 4.33 -8.27 4.42
CA GLY A 61 4.65 -6.85 4.41
C GLY A 61 3.61 -6.10 5.21
N TYR A 62 4.05 -5.35 6.22
CA TYR A 62 3.19 -4.47 6.99
C TYR A 62 3.69 -3.03 6.82
N VAL A 63 2.82 -2.16 6.32
CA VAL A 63 3.10 -0.74 6.12
C VAL A 63 2.07 0.04 6.91
N ASP A 64 2.53 0.98 7.74
CA ASP A 64 1.65 1.88 8.47
C ASP A 64 1.92 3.32 8.07
N PHE A 65 1.06 3.89 7.23
CA PHE A 65 1.23 5.27 6.76
C PHE A 65 1.06 6.31 7.87
N ALA A 66 0.52 5.92 9.03
CA ALA A 66 0.46 6.78 10.20
C ALA A 66 1.76 6.84 11.01
N GLU A 67 2.72 5.94 10.75
CA GLU A 67 3.97 5.83 11.54
C GLU A 67 4.78 7.13 11.58
N SER A 68 4.73 7.91 10.49
CA SER A 68 5.38 9.22 10.38
C SER A 68 4.86 10.28 11.35
N VAL A 69 3.65 10.11 11.89
CA VAL A 69 3.04 11.09 12.79
C VAL A 69 3.53 10.84 14.21
N LYS A 70 4.74 11.33 14.50
CA LYS A 70 5.47 11.06 15.75
C LYS A 70 4.67 11.35 17.01
N ASP A 71 3.95 12.46 17.01
CA ASP A 71 3.22 12.94 18.18
C ASP A 71 1.99 12.06 18.53
N HIS A 72 1.58 11.14 17.63
CA HIS A 72 0.30 10.44 17.73
C HIS A 72 0.39 8.91 17.56
N HIS A 73 1.58 8.38 17.25
CA HIS A 73 1.72 6.96 16.89
C HIS A 73 2.26 6.10 18.05
N PRO A 74 1.66 4.92 18.33
CA PRO A 74 2.04 4.05 19.46
C PRO A 74 3.52 3.67 19.54
N ILE A 75 4.19 3.56 18.39
CA ILE A 75 5.63 3.24 18.32
C ILE A 75 6.49 4.29 19.04
N HIS A 76 6.04 5.55 19.09
CA HIS A 76 6.78 6.63 19.75
C HIS A 76 6.36 6.82 21.22
N GLY A 77 5.70 5.82 21.81
CA GLY A 77 5.19 5.88 23.18
C GLY A 77 3.96 6.77 23.36
N GLN A 78 3.38 7.26 22.26
CA GLN A 78 2.19 8.09 22.26
C GLN A 78 1.00 7.26 21.79
N SER A 79 -0.02 7.10 22.64
CA SER A 79 -1.31 6.59 22.20
C SER A 79 -2.18 7.79 21.90
N PHE A 80 -2.43 8.11 20.63
CA PHE A 80 -3.49 9.07 20.33
C PHE A 80 -4.81 8.35 20.10
N PRO A 81 -5.78 8.53 21.00
CA PRO A 81 -7.09 8.00 20.78
C PRO A 81 -7.86 9.10 20.00
N TRP A 82 -8.50 8.74 18.89
CA TRP A 82 -9.59 9.52 18.26
C TRP A 82 -9.30 10.83 17.53
N GLY A 83 -8.12 11.44 17.64
CA GLY A 83 -7.78 12.62 16.83
C GLY A 83 -7.93 12.34 15.35
N SER A 84 -8.71 13.16 14.65
CA SER A 84 -8.76 13.13 13.19
C SER A 84 -7.36 13.44 12.66
N TRP A 85 -6.85 12.65 11.71
CA TRP A 85 -5.60 12.96 11.00
C TRP A 85 -5.65 14.37 10.37
N SER A 86 -6.84 14.99 10.26
CA SER A 86 -7.04 16.38 9.82
C SER A 86 -6.35 17.43 10.68
N ASN A 87 -6.06 17.14 11.96
CA ASN A 87 -5.41 18.10 12.86
C ASN A 87 -3.89 17.89 12.93
N CYS A 88 -3.39 16.79 12.37
CA CYS A 88 -1.97 16.51 12.27
C CYS A 88 -1.41 17.12 10.98
N THR A 89 -0.15 17.50 10.98
CA THR A 89 0.55 17.81 9.73
C THR A 89 0.57 16.56 8.85
N PRO A 90 0.04 16.62 7.62
CA PRO A 90 0.01 15.43 6.78
C PRO A 90 1.44 15.03 6.40
N PRO A 91 1.76 13.73 6.40
CA PRO A 91 3.08 13.27 6.01
C PRO A 91 3.37 13.56 4.53
N SER A 92 4.64 13.61 4.17
CA SER A 92 5.05 13.83 2.79
C SER A 92 4.76 12.59 1.94
N LEU A 93 4.25 12.80 0.73
CA LEU A 93 3.98 11.71 -0.21
C LEU A 93 5.24 10.87 -0.52
N PRO A 94 6.42 11.45 -0.83
CA PRO A 94 7.62 10.67 -1.08
C PRO A 94 8.04 9.76 0.08
N PHE A 95 7.77 10.16 1.32
CA PHE A 95 8.05 9.33 2.50
C PHE A 95 7.14 8.09 2.52
N LEU A 96 5.82 8.28 2.33
CA LEU A 96 4.87 7.17 2.30
C LEU A 96 5.12 6.21 1.14
N THR A 97 5.45 6.73 -0.06
CA THR A 97 5.78 5.89 -1.21
C THR A 97 7.04 5.08 -0.93
N THR A 98 8.08 5.70 -0.35
CA THR A 98 9.31 5.00 0.02
C THR A 98 9.04 3.90 1.05
N GLN A 99 8.16 4.13 2.04
CA GLN A 99 7.79 3.12 3.04
C GLN A 99 7.11 1.90 2.38
N LEU A 100 6.17 2.14 1.46
CA LEU A 100 5.50 1.08 0.71
C LEU A 100 6.48 0.30 -0.18
N GLU A 101 7.28 1.02 -0.97
CA GLU A 101 8.25 0.44 -1.90
C GLU A 101 9.29 -0.39 -1.14
N SER A 102 9.84 0.12 -0.03
CA SER A 102 10.83 -0.59 0.79
C SER A 102 10.27 -1.89 1.37
N SER A 103 9.01 -1.89 1.81
CA SER A 103 8.33 -3.11 2.29
C SER A 103 8.18 -4.14 1.17
N LEU A 104 7.71 -3.72 0.00
CA LEU A 104 7.52 -4.60 -1.15
C LEU A 104 8.86 -5.13 -1.69
N GLU A 105 9.90 -4.29 -1.72
CA GLU A 105 11.26 -4.67 -2.08
C GLU A 105 11.80 -5.73 -1.12
N THR A 106 11.66 -5.53 0.19
CA THR A 106 12.10 -6.50 1.20
C THR A 106 11.40 -7.85 1.03
N MET A 107 10.10 -7.86 0.73
CA MET A 107 9.37 -9.09 0.43
C MET A 107 9.87 -9.75 -0.85
N THR A 108 10.14 -8.96 -1.89
CA THR A 108 10.63 -9.45 -3.18
C THR A 108 12.03 -10.03 -3.05
N GLN A 109 12.91 -9.38 -2.29
CA GLN A 109 14.23 -9.89 -1.95
C GLN A 109 14.15 -11.22 -1.19
N LYS A 110 13.19 -11.40 -0.27
CA LYS A 110 12.94 -12.71 0.36
C LYS A 110 12.50 -13.75 -0.67
N GLY A 111 11.61 -13.39 -1.60
CA GLY A 111 11.21 -14.27 -2.71
C GLY A 111 12.39 -14.69 -3.60
N ILE A 112 13.31 -13.76 -3.88
CA ILE A 112 14.55 -14.03 -4.62
C ILE A 112 15.47 -14.96 -3.82
N LYS A 113 15.65 -14.73 -2.51
CA LYS A 113 16.44 -15.62 -1.63
C LYS A 113 15.89 -17.04 -1.58
N LEU A 114 14.57 -17.20 -1.70
CA LEU A 114 13.90 -18.49 -1.77
C LEU A 114 13.89 -19.07 -3.20
N GLY A 115 14.50 -18.41 -4.19
CA GLY A 115 14.53 -18.89 -5.58
C GLY A 115 13.18 -18.84 -6.31
N THR A 116 12.14 -18.25 -5.71
CA THR A 116 10.80 -18.13 -6.33
C THR A 116 10.71 -17.05 -7.40
N ILE A 117 11.60 -16.05 -7.33
CA ILE A 117 11.66 -14.90 -8.24
C ILE A 117 12.99 -14.94 -8.98
N SER A 118 12.93 -15.13 -10.29
CA SER A 118 14.10 -15.18 -11.18
C SER A 118 14.25 -13.92 -12.02
N SER A 119 15.46 -13.70 -12.54
CA SER A 119 15.79 -12.65 -13.52
C SER A 119 14.82 -12.66 -14.73
N HIS A 120 14.48 -13.85 -15.23
CA HIS A 120 13.55 -14.01 -16.35
C HIS A 120 12.12 -13.58 -16.00
N GLN A 121 11.62 -13.90 -14.81
CA GLN A 121 10.29 -13.44 -14.37
C GLN A 121 10.25 -11.91 -14.23
N ILE A 122 11.30 -11.31 -13.66
CA ILE A 122 11.45 -9.86 -13.57
C ILE A 122 11.39 -9.21 -14.96
N PHE A 123 12.16 -9.74 -15.91
CA PHE A 123 12.13 -9.29 -17.30
C PHE A 123 10.74 -9.41 -17.93
N THR A 124 10.08 -10.55 -17.75
CA THR A 124 8.77 -10.82 -18.35
C THR A 124 7.73 -9.83 -17.85
N VAL A 125 7.61 -9.65 -16.53
CA VAL A 125 6.67 -8.71 -15.91
C VAL A 125 6.99 -7.26 -16.31
N LEU A 126 8.27 -6.88 -16.33
CA LEU A 126 8.68 -5.54 -16.73
C LEU A 126 8.34 -5.27 -18.21
N SER A 127 8.61 -6.22 -19.10
CA SER A 127 8.39 -6.10 -20.55
C SER A 127 6.93 -6.00 -20.97
N LYS A 128 6.01 -6.54 -20.15
CA LYS A 128 4.56 -6.45 -20.34
C LYS A 128 4.06 -5.00 -20.32
N TRP A 129 4.63 -4.18 -19.45
CA TRP A 129 4.17 -2.81 -19.19
C TRP A 129 5.10 -1.73 -19.74
N HIS A 130 6.36 -2.07 -20.03
CA HIS A 130 7.40 -1.10 -20.35
C HIS A 130 8.19 -1.43 -21.62
N GLY A 131 8.39 -0.43 -22.47
CA GLY A 131 9.31 -0.51 -23.60
C GLY A 131 10.77 -0.40 -23.13
N LEU A 132 11.49 -1.52 -23.09
CA LEU A 132 12.82 -1.58 -22.44
C LEU A 132 13.97 -1.12 -23.32
N SER A 133 13.83 -1.15 -24.64
CA SER A 133 14.94 -1.01 -25.59
C SER A 133 15.71 0.31 -25.44
N THR A 134 15.01 1.44 -25.35
CA THR A 134 15.62 2.76 -25.23
C THR A 134 16.22 3.00 -23.84
N ALA A 135 15.52 2.57 -22.79
CA ALA A 135 16.01 2.71 -21.42
C ALA A 135 17.27 1.87 -21.17
N LEU A 136 17.29 0.61 -21.63
CA LEU A 136 18.45 -0.27 -21.48
C LEU A 136 19.67 0.24 -22.25
N LYS A 137 19.49 0.78 -23.46
CA LYS A 137 20.59 1.43 -24.19
C LYS A 137 21.15 2.61 -23.41
N GLN A 138 20.29 3.49 -22.90
CA GLN A 138 20.71 4.64 -22.11
C GLN A 138 21.48 4.23 -20.83
N ILE A 139 21.04 3.18 -20.14
CA ILE A 139 21.71 2.66 -18.93
C ILE A 139 23.08 2.06 -19.30
N LEU A 140 23.16 1.28 -20.39
CA LEU A 140 24.40 0.67 -20.87
C LEU A 140 25.40 1.72 -21.36
N ASP A 141 24.94 2.73 -22.11
CA ASP A 141 25.79 3.80 -22.66
C ASP A 141 26.27 4.77 -21.56
N GLY A 142 25.48 4.97 -20.50
CA GLY A 142 25.87 5.76 -19.32
C GLY A 142 26.81 5.02 -18.34
N SER A 143 26.92 3.70 -18.44
CA SER A 143 27.96 2.94 -17.77
C SER A 143 29.27 3.17 -18.52
N ASN A 144 30.35 3.59 -17.84
CA ASN A 144 31.72 3.72 -18.37
C ASN A 144 32.29 2.36 -18.85
N SER A 145 31.63 1.70 -19.79
CA SER A 145 32.10 0.52 -20.48
C SER A 145 32.98 1.01 -21.63
N ASN A 146 34.25 0.62 -21.59
CA ASN A 146 35.25 1.02 -22.58
C ASN A 146 34.69 0.89 -24.02
N PRO A 147 34.72 1.95 -24.85
CA PRO A 147 34.18 1.94 -26.21
C PRO A 147 34.88 0.93 -27.15
N ARG A 148 35.96 0.30 -26.69
CA ARG A 148 36.75 -0.71 -27.43
C ARG A 148 36.14 -2.13 -27.41
N LYS A 149 35.05 -2.38 -26.67
CA LYS A 149 34.25 -3.62 -26.76
C LYS A 149 32.88 -3.39 -27.40
N ALA A 150 32.72 -2.34 -28.19
CA ALA A 150 31.55 -2.16 -29.06
C ALA A 150 31.62 -3.16 -30.24
N VAL A 151 31.33 -4.43 -29.95
CA VAL A 151 31.03 -5.43 -30.99
C VAL A 151 29.80 -4.93 -31.76
N SER A 152 29.92 -4.97 -33.09
CA SER A 152 29.01 -4.37 -34.05
C SER A 152 27.53 -4.68 -33.77
N ILE A 153 26.76 -3.62 -33.60
CA ILE A 153 25.32 -3.66 -33.30
C ILE A 153 24.56 -3.91 -34.61
N ARG A 154 24.32 -5.17 -34.95
CA ARG A 154 23.32 -5.56 -35.94
C ARG A 154 22.48 -6.69 -35.33
N ASN A 155 21.27 -6.33 -34.88
CA ASN A 155 20.22 -7.18 -34.31
C ASN A 155 20.43 -7.70 -32.87
N ASN A 156 20.28 -6.81 -31.87
CA ASN A 156 20.08 -7.26 -30.49
C ASN A 156 18.58 -7.32 -30.19
N SER A 157 18.09 -8.51 -29.85
CA SER A 157 16.78 -8.66 -29.20
C SER A 157 16.77 -7.89 -27.88
N VAL A 158 15.59 -7.49 -27.40
CA VAL A 158 15.46 -6.80 -26.10
C VAL A 158 15.97 -7.68 -24.95
N LEU A 159 15.81 -9.00 -25.06
CA LEU A 159 16.34 -9.99 -24.12
C LEU A 159 17.87 -9.95 -24.06
N ASN A 160 18.55 -9.90 -25.21
CA ASN A 160 20.02 -9.82 -25.23
C ASN A 160 20.55 -8.52 -24.60
N LEU A 161 19.81 -7.40 -24.74
CA LEU A 161 20.16 -6.15 -24.06
C LEU A 161 19.95 -6.26 -22.54
N TRP A 162 18.89 -6.94 -22.12
CA TRP A 162 18.60 -7.20 -20.72
C TRP A 162 19.70 -8.04 -20.07
N GLU A 163 20.01 -9.22 -20.63
CA GLU A 163 21.05 -10.11 -20.10
C GLU A 163 22.41 -9.41 -19.97
N ARG A 164 22.79 -8.60 -20.96
CA ARG A 164 24.02 -7.79 -20.90
C ARG A 164 23.99 -6.75 -19.79
N ALA A 165 22.87 -6.08 -19.58
CA ALA A 165 22.71 -5.08 -18.53
C ALA A 165 22.68 -5.72 -17.14
N VAL A 166 22.01 -6.87 -16.98
CA VAL A 166 22.02 -7.65 -15.74
C VAL A 166 23.44 -8.12 -15.43
N PHE A 167 24.17 -8.64 -16.43
CA PHE A 167 25.57 -9.03 -16.26
C PHE A 167 26.44 -7.85 -15.83
N ALA A 168 26.33 -6.70 -16.51
CA ALA A 168 27.08 -5.49 -16.14
C ALA A 168 26.76 -4.99 -14.72
N SER A 169 25.49 -5.09 -14.30
CA SER A 169 25.04 -4.75 -12.94
C SER A 169 25.57 -5.74 -11.90
N SER A 170 25.55 -7.04 -12.19
CA SER A 170 26.05 -8.09 -11.29
C SER A 170 27.55 -7.97 -11.00
N VAL A 171 28.35 -7.56 -11.99
CA VAL A 171 29.79 -7.30 -11.81
C VAL A 171 30.03 -6.15 -10.84
N ARG A 172 29.13 -5.16 -10.77
CA ARG A 172 29.23 -4.06 -9.79
C ARG A 172 28.91 -4.53 -8.37
N LEU A 173 27.86 -5.35 -8.21
CA LEU A 173 27.47 -5.90 -6.90
C LEU A 173 28.54 -6.83 -6.31
N ASN A 174 29.30 -7.55 -7.15
CA ASN A 174 30.40 -8.42 -6.70
C ASN A 174 31.55 -7.67 -6.00
N ALA A 175 31.63 -6.34 -6.11
CA ALA A 175 32.63 -5.55 -5.39
C ALA A 175 32.25 -5.28 -3.93
N GLU A 176 30.99 -5.52 -3.52
CA GLU A 176 30.45 -5.02 -2.24
C GLU A 176 30.08 -6.11 -1.22
N GLU A 177 29.80 -7.38 -1.59
CA GLU A 177 29.45 -8.44 -0.62
C GLU A 177 29.93 -9.86 -1.01
N SER A 178 30.48 -10.60 -0.05
CA SER A 178 30.78 -12.05 -0.14
C SER A 178 30.24 -12.76 1.10
N GLY A 179 29.39 -13.79 0.92
CA GLY A 179 28.79 -14.52 2.03
C GLY A 179 28.15 -15.85 1.68
N GLY A 180 28.73 -16.94 2.22
CA GLY A 180 28.07 -18.09 2.87
C GLY A 180 27.12 -19.04 2.11
N LEU A 181 26.70 -18.75 0.87
CA LEU A 181 25.81 -19.62 0.09
C LEU A 181 26.60 -20.63 -0.76
N SER A 182 25.94 -21.67 -1.25
CA SER A 182 26.53 -22.53 -2.28
C SER A 182 26.78 -21.69 -3.55
N LEU A 183 27.85 -21.99 -4.29
CA LEU A 183 28.31 -21.17 -5.42
C LEU A 183 27.19 -20.93 -6.45
N GLU A 184 26.36 -21.95 -6.72
CA GLU A 184 25.26 -21.88 -7.69
C GLU A 184 24.09 -21.03 -7.18
N GLU A 185 23.62 -21.24 -5.94
CA GLU A 185 22.54 -20.44 -5.35
C GLU A 185 22.95 -18.97 -5.20
N GLU A 186 24.22 -18.71 -4.86
CA GLU A 186 24.76 -17.35 -4.78
C GLU A 186 24.74 -16.66 -6.15
N THR A 187 25.04 -17.38 -7.24
CA THR A 187 24.99 -16.80 -8.60
C THR A 187 23.57 -16.48 -9.04
N TYR A 188 22.61 -17.37 -8.82
CA TYR A 188 21.20 -17.12 -9.16
C TYR A 188 20.62 -15.97 -8.34
N TYR A 189 20.91 -15.93 -7.04
CA TYR A 189 20.52 -14.84 -6.17
C TYR A 189 21.08 -13.50 -6.65
N LYS A 190 22.38 -13.45 -6.96
CA LYS A 190 23.04 -12.23 -7.46
C LYS A 190 22.47 -11.78 -8.78
N GLU A 191 22.21 -12.70 -9.71
CA GLU A 191 21.60 -12.37 -11.00
C GLU A 191 20.21 -11.76 -10.81
N ALA A 192 19.35 -12.41 -10.03
CA ALA A 192 17.99 -11.94 -9.77
C ALA A 192 17.97 -10.60 -9.00
N MET A 193 18.90 -10.39 -8.06
CA MET A 193 19.05 -9.10 -7.37
C MET A 193 19.50 -7.99 -8.33
N SER A 194 20.46 -8.30 -9.21
CA SER A 194 20.93 -7.37 -10.25
C SER A 194 19.80 -7.00 -11.22
N ALA A 195 18.98 -7.98 -11.59
CA ALA A 195 17.79 -7.81 -12.41
C ALA A 195 16.75 -6.92 -11.73
N LEU A 196 16.49 -7.10 -10.43
CA LEU A 196 15.56 -6.25 -9.68
C LEU A 196 16.03 -4.79 -9.64
N ASN A 197 17.30 -4.57 -9.34
CA ASN A 197 17.90 -3.23 -9.34
C ASN A 197 17.84 -2.58 -10.72
N LEU A 198 18.15 -3.34 -11.78
CA LEU A 198 18.04 -2.87 -13.16
C LEU A 198 16.60 -2.51 -13.53
N ALA A 199 15.61 -3.30 -13.10
CA ALA A 199 14.19 -3.00 -13.33
C ALA A 199 13.79 -1.67 -12.69
N LYS A 200 14.25 -1.41 -11.45
CA LYS A 200 14.04 -0.13 -10.76
C LYS A 200 14.67 1.03 -11.53
N GLU A 201 15.91 0.87 -12.00
CA GLU A 201 16.59 1.88 -12.83
C GLU A 201 15.84 2.18 -14.14
N VAL A 202 15.33 1.16 -14.82
CA VAL A 202 14.53 1.33 -16.05
C VAL A 202 13.27 2.16 -15.77
N ILE A 203 12.56 1.89 -14.68
CA ILE A 203 11.38 2.67 -14.28
C ILE A 203 11.77 4.11 -13.94
N MET A 204 12.89 4.33 -13.24
CA MET A 204 13.38 5.68 -12.95
C MET A 204 13.72 6.47 -14.23
N VAL A 205 14.30 5.83 -15.25
CA VAL A 205 14.53 6.46 -16.56
C VAL A 205 13.20 6.85 -17.20
N HIS A 206 12.20 5.97 -17.17
CA HIS A 206 10.86 6.27 -17.67
C HIS A 206 10.16 7.40 -16.91
N GLN A 207 10.32 7.47 -15.59
CA GLN A 207 9.79 8.56 -14.76
C GLN A 207 10.46 9.90 -15.11
N LYS A 208 11.79 9.91 -15.33
CA LYS A 208 12.52 11.11 -15.77
C LYS A 208 11.98 11.68 -17.09
N TRP A 209 11.62 10.83 -18.05
CA TRP A 209 11.01 11.27 -19.31
C TRP A 209 9.64 11.95 -19.12
N ARG A 210 8.95 11.69 -18.00
CA ARG A 210 7.63 12.22 -17.68
C ARG A 210 7.65 13.40 -16.71
N ALA A 211 8.80 13.75 -16.14
CA ALA A 211 8.93 14.76 -15.10
C ALA A 211 8.32 16.12 -15.49
N ASN A 212 8.56 16.60 -16.71
CA ASN A 212 7.99 17.87 -17.20
C ASN A 212 6.45 17.83 -17.31
N ALA A 213 5.90 16.69 -17.71
CA ALA A 213 4.45 16.52 -17.83
C ALA A 213 3.78 16.44 -16.45
N ILE A 214 4.43 15.79 -15.47
CA ILE A 214 3.98 15.77 -14.07
C ILE A 214 4.00 17.17 -13.48
N LYS A 215 5.09 17.92 -13.66
CA LYS A 215 5.19 19.30 -13.21
C LYS A 215 4.07 20.18 -13.78
N HIS A 216 3.82 20.09 -15.09
CA HIS A 216 2.72 20.83 -15.73
C HIS A 216 1.35 20.40 -15.19
N LEU A 217 1.14 19.10 -14.95
CA LEU A 217 -0.11 18.57 -14.38
C LEU A 217 -0.37 19.13 -12.98
N ASN A 218 0.63 19.11 -12.10
CA ASN A 218 0.51 19.60 -10.72
C ASN A 218 0.24 21.11 -10.70
N GLN A 219 0.88 21.88 -11.58
CA GLN A 219 0.65 23.33 -11.71
C GLN A 219 -0.75 23.68 -12.21
N THR A 220 -1.29 22.90 -13.14
CA THR A 220 -2.61 23.14 -13.74
C THR A 220 -3.76 22.54 -12.94
N GLY A 221 -3.48 21.66 -11.97
CA GLY A 221 -4.49 20.91 -11.23
C GLY A 221 -5.28 19.94 -12.11
N GLY A 222 -4.71 19.53 -13.26
CA GLY A 222 -5.36 18.63 -14.21
C GLY A 222 -5.37 17.17 -13.76
N PHE A 223 -5.99 16.31 -14.57
CA PHE A 223 -5.99 14.87 -14.36
C PHE A 223 -5.39 14.13 -15.56
N SER A 224 -4.55 13.13 -15.28
CA SER A 224 -3.98 12.24 -16.30
C SER A 224 -3.81 10.83 -15.76
N ARG A 225 -4.54 9.89 -16.35
CA ARG A 225 -4.48 8.46 -15.99
C ARG A 225 -3.11 7.86 -16.28
N SER A 226 -2.47 8.24 -17.39
CA SER A 226 -1.17 7.68 -17.78
C SER A 226 -0.05 8.12 -16.83
N LEU A 227 -0.06 9.38 -16.39
CA LEU A 227 0.89 9.90 -15.40
C LEU A 227 0.63 9.30 -14.01
N ALA A 228 -0.64 9.16 -13.61
CA ALA A 228 -1.00 8.51 -12.36
C ALA A 228 -0.55 7.05 -12.30
N ASN A 229 -0.80 6.28 -13.37
CA ASN A 229 -0.31 4.91 -13.48
C ASN A 229 1.21 4.87 -13.44
N SER A 230 1.89 5.80 -14.13
CA SER A 230 3.34 5.80 -14.13
C SER A 230 3.96 6.03 -12.75
N ALA A 231 3.30 6.84 -11.91
CA ALA A 231 3.74 7.07 -10.54
C ALA A 231 3.69 5.81 -9.67
N THR A 232 2.84 4.84 -10.01
CA THR A 232 2.64 3.59 -9.26
C THR A 232 3.28 2.37 -9.94
N ASP A 233 4.10 2.55 -10.97
CA ASP A 233 4.69 1.45 -11.75
C ASP A 233 5.54 0.50 -10.91
N TRP A 234 6.41 1.05 -10.07
CA TRP A 234 7.30 0.25 -9.25
C TRP A 234 6.57 -0.62 -8.21
N PRO A 235 5.71 -0.08 -7.32
CA PRO A 235 4.96 -0.92 -6.38
C PRO A 235 4.05 -1.93 -7.10
N CYS A 236 3.47 -1.58 -8.25
CA CYS A 236 2.64 -2.52 -9.00
C CYS A 236 3.44 -3.66 -9.65
N LEU A 237 4.64 -3.39 -10.14
CA LEU A 237 5.54 -4.43 -10.64
C LEU A 237 5.93 -5.41 -9.53
N LEU A 238 6.26 -4.91 -8.35
CA LEU A 238 6.59 -5.76 -7.19
C LEU A 238 5.38 -6.60 -6.75
N LEU A 239 4.18 -6.01 -6.75
CA LEU A 239 2.95 -6.75 -6.45
C LEU A 239 2.70 -7.87 -7.47
N GLU A 240 2.90 -7.63 -8.76
CA GLU A 240 2.73 -8.65 -9.81
C GLU A 240 3.78 -9.77 -9.67
N LEU A 241 5.04 -9.43 -9.37
CA LEU A 241 6.09 -10.41 -9.10
C LEU A 241 5.79 -11.28 -7.88
N LEU A 242 5.46 -10.65 -6.75
CA LEU A 242 5.11 -11.37 -5.51
C LEU A 242 3.88 -12.25 -5.70
N SER A 243 2.86 -11.75 -6.42
CA SER A 243 1.66 -12.53 -6.74
C SER A 243 1.99 -13.74 -7.62
N SER A 244 2.85 -13.54 -8.62
CA SER A 244 3.30 -14.59 -9.53
C SER A 244 4.16 -15.65 -8.83
N ALA A 245 4.99 -15.22 -7.88
CA ALA A 245 5.84 -16.10 -7.07
C ALA A 245 5.10 -16.84 -5.96
N ALA A 246 3.85 -16.46 -5.66
CA ALA A 246 3.08 -17.07 -4.58
C ALA A 246 2.78 -18.55 -4.86
N GLU A 247 3.36 -19.43 -4.05
CA GLU A 247 3.26 -20.88 -4.13
C GLU A 247 2.82 -21.48 -2.78
N ILE A 248 1.91 -22.45 -2.84
CA ILE A 248 1.36 -23.12 -1.65
C ILE A 248 2.50 -23.84 -0.92
N ASP A 249 2.48 -23.78 0.41
CA ASP A 249 3.48 -24.37 1.32
C ASP A 249 4.95 -23.98 1.11
N TYR A 250 5.24 -23.01 0.24
CA TYR A 250 6.60 -22.54 -0.03
C TYR A 250 6.79 -21.04 0.20
N PHE A 251 6.08 -20.20 -0.55
CA PHE A 251 6.18 -18.74 -0.44
C PHE A 251 4.81 -18.10 -0.56
N GLN A 252 4.28 -17.60 0.55
CA GLN A 252 2.94 -17.03 0.60
C GLN A 252 2.96 -15.57 1.06
N PRO A 253 3.26 -14.64 0.12
CA PRO A 253 3.34 -13.21 0.40
C PRO A 253 1.97 -12.62 0.70
N LYS A 254 1.93 -11.63 1.60
CA LYS A 254 0.73 -10.85 1.96
C LYS A 254 1.13 -9.41 2.19
N LEU A 255 0.23 -8.49 1.87
CA LEU A 255 0.43 -7.08 2.14
C LEU A 255 -0.69 -6.56 3.04
N VAL A 256 -0.30 -5.96 4.16
CA VAL A 256 -1.20 -5.18 5.02
C VAL A 256 -0.80 -3.72 4.91
N ILE A 257 -1.72 -2.88 4.44
CA ILE A 257 -1.55 -1.43 4.40
C ILE A 257 -2.47 -0.82 5.46
N ASN A 258 -1.89 -0.29 6.52
CA ASN A 258 -2.60 0.39 7.58
C ASN A 258 -2.71 1.89 7.32
N ASN A 259 -3.87 2.45 7.69
CA ASN A 259 -4.20 3.86 7.53
C ASN A 259 -4.08 4.35 6.07
N ILE A 260 -4.62 3.58 5.11
CA ILE A 260 -4.55 3.89 3.67
C ILE A 260 -5.10 5.30 3.33
N GLU A 261 -6.02 5.82 4.13
CA GLU A 261 -6.53 7.19 3.99
C GLU A 261 -5.48 8.30 4.18
N VAL A 262 -4.39 8.02 4.89
CA VAL A 262 -3.30 8.98 5.09
C VAL A 262 -2.58 9.24 3.77
N LEU A 263 -2.43 8.20 2.95
CA LEU A 263 -1.85 8.33 1.60
C LEU A 263 -2.69 9.25 0.71
N LYS A 264 -4.02 9.20 0.81
CA LYS A 264 -4.90 10.07 0.00
C LYS A 264 -4.73 11.56 0.33
N ASN A 265 -4.40 11.86 1.59
CA ASN A 265 -4.31 13.22 2.14
C ASN A 265 -2.86 13.68 2.34
N ALA A 266 -1.87 12.95 1.82
CA ALA A 266 -0.46 13.27 1.99
C ALA A 266 -0.08 14.60 1.32
N MET A 267 0.92 15.29 1.87
CA MET A 267 1.44 16.52 1.29
C MET A 267 2.37 16.21 0.13
N LEU A 268 2.12 16.84 -1.02
CA LEU A 268 3.06 16.87 -2.12
C LEU A 268 4.16 17.89 -1.79
N THR A 269 5.38 17.42 -1.59
CA THR A 269 6.55 18.28 -1.25
C THR A 269 7.36 18.70 -2.47
N ASP A 270 7.26 17.95 -3.58
CA ASP A 270 7.97 18.20 -4.83
C ASP A 270 7.13 17.78 -6.04
N ASP A 271 7.54 18.22 -7.24
CA ASP A 271 6.93 17.81 -8.51
C ASP A 271 7.50 16.48 -9.05
N SER A 272 8.04 15.63 -8.16
CA SER A 272 8.61 14.33 -8.54
C SER A 272 7.53 13.34 -8.98
N THR A 273 6.31 13.50 -8.47
CA THR A 273 5.18 12.61 -8.66
C THR A 273 3.86 13.38 -8.77
N VAL A 274 2.78 12.68 -9.09
CA VAL A 274 1.42 13.22 -9.15
C VAL A 274 0.90 13.53 -7.73
N CYS A 275 -0.18 14.30 -7.62
CA CYS A 275 -0.79 14.58 -6.33
C CYS A 275 -1.23 13.30 -5.58
N ALA A 276 -1.26 13.39 -4.25
CA ALA A 276 -1.47 12.25 -3.36
C ALA A 276 -2.77 11.48 -3.61
N SER A 277 -3.87 12.19 -3.90
CA SER A 277 -5.15 11.57 -4.25
C SER A 277 -5.08 10.77 -5.54
N MET A 278 -4.42 11.29 -6.58
CA MET A 278 -4.22 10.57 -7.84
C MET A 278 -3.32 9.35 -7.68
N TYR A 279 -2.23 9.47 -6.92
CA TYR A 279 -1.34 8.35 -6.61
C TYR A 279 -2.11 7.23 -5.90
N HIS A 280 -2.83 7.61 -4.84
CA HIS A 280 -3.67 6.72 -4.05
C HIS A 280 -4.71 6.00 -4.91
N ASP A 281 -5.53 6.73 -5.66
CA ASP A 281 -6.60 6.14 -6.45
C ASP A 281 -6.04 5.25 -7.58
N SER A 282 -4.89 5.62 -8.16
CA SER A 282 -4.19 4.78 -9.14
C SER A 282 -3.65 3.48 -8.52
N LEU A 283 -3.02 3.55 -7.34
CA LEU A 283 -2.50 2.37 -6.64
C LEU A 283 -3.62 1.37 -6.34
N ILE A 284 -4.73 1.86 -5.75
CA ILE A 284 -5.88 1.03 -5.43
C ILE A 284 -6.49 0.41 -6.69
N TRP A 285 -6.68 1.21 -7.74
CA TRP A 285 -7.19 0.71 -9.02
C TRP A 285 -6.30 -0.39 -9.62
N ARG A 286 -4.98 -0.24 -9.54
CA ARG A 286 -4.05 -1.24 -10.10
C ARG A 286 -3.99 -2.51 -9.27
N ILE A 287 -4.08 -2.43 -7.95
CA ILE A 287 -4.22 -3.61 -7.07
C ILE A 287 -5.49 -4.39 -7.44
N ILE A 288 -6.60 -3.69 -7.60
CA ILE A 288 -7.88 -4.28 -8.03
C ILE A 288 -7.76 -4.93 -9.39
N ALA A 289 -7.19 -4.22 -10.37
CA ALA A 289 -7.05 -4.73 -11.73
C ALA A 289 -6.16 -5.99 -11.77
N LEU A 290 -5.09 -6.04 -10.95
CA LEU A 290 -4.26 -7.23 -10.81
C LEU A 290 -5.06 -8.39 -10.20
N GLY A 291 -5.80 -8.14 -9.13
CA GLY A 291 -6.68 -9.13 -8.50
C GLY A 291 -7.71 -9.72 -9.46
N ALA A 292 -8.44 -8.86 -10.17
CA ALA A 292 -9.53 -9.27 -11.05
C ALA A 292 -9.04 -10.04 -12.28
N ASN A 293 -7.88 -9.67 -12.84
CA ASN A 293 -7.37 -10.28 -14.08
C ASN A 293 -6.49 -11.52 -13.82
N GLU A 294 -5.62 -11.48 -12.81
CA GLU A 294 -4.53 -12.47 -12.64
C GLU A 294 -4.50 -13.12 -11.25
N ARG A 295 -5.35 -12.62 -10.33
CA ARG A 295 -5.37 -12.93 -8.88
C ARG A 295 -4.08 -12.47 -8.19
N SER A 296 -4.20 -11.44 -7.37
CA SER A 296 -3.08 -10.85 -6.62
C SER A 296 -2.81 -11.64 -5.34
N LEU A 297 -1.65 -11.44 -4.74
CA LEU A 297 -1.41 -11.81 -3.34
C LEU A 297 -2.46 -11.16 -2.41
N PRO A 298 -2.76 -11.73 -1.24
CA PRO A 298 -3.68 -11.13 -0.26
C PRO A 298 -3.28 -9.71 0.13
N VAL A 299 -4.10 -8.72 -0.24
CA VAL A 299 -3.93 -7.31 0.15
C VAL A 299 -5.04 -6.91 1.11
N ILE A 300 -4.66 -6.52 2.32
CA ILE A 300 -5.57 -6.07 3.38
C ILE A 300 -5.36 -4.57 3.58
N LEU A 301 -6.38 -3.78 3.24
CA LEU A 301 -6.41 -2.34 3.45
C LEU A 301 -7.14 -2.05 4.75
N VAL A 302 -6.44 -1.47 5.72
CA VAL A 302 -7.02 -1.09 7.00
C VAL A 302 -7.25 0.41 6.99
N THR A 303 -8.46 0.80 7.33
CA THR A 303 -8.86 2.20 7.29
C THR A 303 -9.74 2.57 8.45
N SER A 304 -9.48 3.76 8.99
CA SER A 304 -10.31 4.38 10.00
C SER A 304 -10.97 5.65 9.48
N ASP A 305 -11.01 5.82 8.16
CA ASP A 305 -11.22 7.10 7.51
C ASP A 305 -12.56 7.72 7.88
N ARG A 306 -12.57 9.05 8.03
CA ARG A 306 -13.76 9.87 8.29
C ARG A 306 -13.65 11.24 7.61
N PHE A 307 -14.78 11.68 7.04
CA PHE A 307 -15.21 13.06 6.74
C PHE A 307 -14.11 14.08 6.45
N ASN A 308 -13.89 14.40 5.16
CA ASN A 308 -13.20 15.63 4.79
C ASN A 308 -14.19 16.80 4.87
N THR A 309 -13.78 17.92 5.48
CA THR A 309 -14.64 19.04 5.91
C THR A 309 -15.15 19.94 4.76
N LYS A 310 -15.00 19.51 3.51
CA LYS A 310 -15.46 20.25 2.33
C LYS A 310 -16.35 19.34 1.48
N GLN A 311 -17.62 19.71 1.42
CA GLN A 311 -18.73 19.12 0.65
C GLN A 311 -19.49 17.93 1.28
N GLU A 312 -20.76 18.25 1.53
CA GLU A 312 -21.93 17.45 1.85
C GLU A 312 -21.90 16.03 1.25
N ASN A 313 -21.56 15.02 2.06
CA ASN A 313 -22.17 13.67 2.06
C ASN A 313 -21.57 12.79 3.17
N TYR A 314 -22.43 12.19 3.99
CA TYR A 314 -22.16 11.66 5.34
C TYR A 314 -21.50 10.26 5.41
N CYS A 315 -20.71 9.83 4.42
CA CYS A 315 -20.07 8.50 4.42
C CYS A 315 -18.55 8.54 4.27
N SER A 316 -17.83 7.73 5.07
CA SER A 316 -16.38 7.52 4.92
C SER A 316 -16.06 7.05 3.49
N TYR A 317 -15.00 7.58 2.87
CA TYR A 317 -14.65 7.27 1.48
C TYR A 317 -14.65 5.75 1.26
N TYR A 318 -13.98 5.01 2.14
CA TYR A 318 -13.87 3.56 2.06
C TYR A 318 -15.10 2.75 2.48
N SER A 319 -16.10 3.38 3.11
CA SER A 319 -17.36 2.71 3.47
C SER A 319 -18.35 2.65 2.29
N TYR A 320 -18.35 3.66 1.42
CA TYR A 320 -19.38 3.80 0.39
C TYR A 320 -18.88 4.41 -0.92
N ARG A 321 -18.07 5.47 -0.83
CA ARG A 321 -17.66 6.23 -2.03
C ARG A 321 -16.64 5.49 -2.88
N ALA A 322 -15.73 4.73 -2.28
CA ALA A 322 -14.75 3.90 -2.98
C ALA A 322 -15.46 2.89 -3.89
N TYR A 323 -16.53 2.25 -3.41
CA TYR A 323 -17.36 1.37 -4.24
C TYR A 323 -17.89 2.11 -5.49
N MET A 324 -18.44 3.31 -5.32
CA MET A 324 -18.98 4.10 -6.44
C MET A 324 -17.89 4.56 -7.42
N ASP A 325 -16.75 4.99 -6.90
CA ASP A 325 -15.65 5.52 -7.72
C ASP A 325 -14.91 4.42 -8.49
N PHE A 326 -14.88 3.19 -7.96
CA PHE A 326 -14.26 2.04 -8.62
C PHE A 326 -15.25 1.15 -9.39
N GLY A 327 -16.56 1.32 -9.22
CA GLY A 327 -17.59 0.80 -10.13
C GLY A 327 -17.94 -0.69 -10.00
N PHE A 328 -17.50 -1.38 -8.95
CA PHE A 328 -17.79 -2.81 -8.77
C PHE A 328 -18.03 -3.18 -7.30
N PRO A 329 -19.23 -3.67 -6.93
CA PRO A 329 -19.60 -3.92 -5.53
C PRO A 329 -18.84 -5.08 -4.92
N ASP A 330 -18.50 -6.07 -5.74
CA ASP A 330 -17.85 -7.30 -5.26
C ASP A 330 -16.32 -7.15 -5.15
N ILE A 331 -15.74 -6.09 -5.73
CA ILE A 331 -14.29 -5.87 -5.75
C ILE A 331 -13.72 -5.52 -4.37
N PHE A 332 -14.55 -5.07 -3.45
CA PHE A 332 -14.14 -4.91 -2.07
C PHE A 332 -15.05 -5.76 -1.19
N ILE A 333 -14.45 -6.66 -0.42
CA ILE A 333 -15.17 -7.25 0.71
C ILE A 333 -15.07 -6.26 1.87
N SER A 334 -15.97 -5.27 1.89
CA SER A 334 -16.16 -4.44 3.07
C SER A 334 -16.89 -5.27 4.13
N ARG A 335 -16.14 -5.81 5.10
CA ARG A 335 -16.72 -6.49 6.28
C ARG A 335 -16.93 -5.43 7.35
N GLU A 336 -17.95 -4.60 7.17
CA GLU A 336 -18.13 -3.43 8.02
C GLU A 336 -18.45 -3.77 9.48
N THR A 337 -17.77 -3.05 10.36
CA THR A 337 -17.97 -2.83 11.81
C THR A 337 -17.33 -3.80 12.80
N PHE A 338 -16.00 -3.70 12.89
CA PHE A 338 -15.33 -3.76 14.19
C PHE A 338 -15.73 -2.49 14.98
N GLY A 339 -16.64 -2.64 15.94
CA GLY A 339 -17.24 -1.54 16.67
C GLY A 339 -17.20 -1.78 18.17
N TRP A 340 -17.36 -0.72 18.93
CA TRP A 340 -17.55 -0.82 20.36
C TRP A 340 -19.00 -1.11 20.74
N THR A 341 -19.19 -1.76 21.87
CA THR A 341 -20.44 -1.66 22.62
C THR A 341 -20.55 -0.26 23.26
N PRO A 342 -21.75 0.19 23.66
CA PRO A 342 -21.91 1.44 24.39
C PRO A 342 -21.09 1.49 25.68
N ALA A 343 -20.93 0.35 26.36
CA ALA A 343 -20.14 0.26 27.57
C ALA A 343 -18.64 0.45 27.30
N GLU A 344 -18.10 -0.18 26.25
CA GLU A 344 -16.71 0.02 25.82
C GLU A 344 -16.49 1.47 25.36
N ALA A 345 -17.41 2.01 24.55
CA ALA A 345 -17.30 3.39 24.09
C ALA A 345 -17.35 4.39 25.26
N LYS A 346 -18.16 4.12 26.29
CA LYS A 346 -18.21 4.94 27.51
C LYS A 346 -16.85 5.08 28.18
N MET A 347 -16.08 3.99 28.29
CA MET A 347 -14.76 3.99 28.92
C MET A 347 -13.75 4.91 28.21
N HIS A 348 -13.94 5.13 26.91
CA HIS A 348 -13.05 5.95 26.09
C HIS A 348 -13.59 7.36 25.79
N MET A 349 -14.87 7.60 26.06
CA MET A 349 -15.56 8.84 25.67
C MET A 349 -15.92 9.72 26.87
N VAL A 350 -16.20 9.10 28.02
CA VAL A 350 -16.59 9.81 29.24
C VAL A 350 -15.35 10.18 30.05
N GLY A 351 -15.23 11.46 30.39
CA GLY A 351 -14.06 12.03 31.07
C GLY A 351 -13.21 12.89 30.14
N ASP A 352 -12.87 12.35 28.97
CA ASP A 352 -12.00 13.04 27.99
C ASP A 352 -12.78 13.95 27.02
N TYR A 353 -14.00 13.57 26.63
CA TYR A 353 -14.76 14.27 25.57
C TYR A 353 -16.19 14.65 25.97
N PHE A 354 -16.85 13.80 26.76
CA PHE A 354 -18.19 14.00 27.26
C PHE A 354 -18.26 13.83 28.77
N SER A 355 -19.12 14.60 29.41
CA SER A 355 -19.57 14.34 30.77
C SER A 355 -20.50 13.12 30.81
N GLN A 356 -20.69 12.55 32.00
CA GLN A 356 -21.59 11.40 32.17
C GLN A 356 -23.05 11.72 31.79
N SER A 357 -23.49 12.96 32.02
CA SER A 357 -24.83 13.42 31.65
C SER A 357 -25.00 13.57 30.14
N GLU A 358 -24.04 14.20 29.46
CA GLU A 358 -24.01 14.27 27.98
C GLU A 358 -24.02 12.86 27.38
N TRP A 359 -23.18 11.95 27.91
CA TRP A 359 -23.12 10.57 27.43
C TRP A 359 -24.45 9.83 27.55
N ASN A 360 -25.16 10.01 28.66
CA ASN A 360 -26.45 9.35 28.87
C ASN A 360 -27.48 9.82 27.83
N VAL A 361 -27.55 11.14 27.56
CA VAL A 361 -28.42 11.70 26.51
C VAL A 361 -28.02 11.17 25.14
N ILE A 362 -26.72 11.10 24.85
CA ILE A 362 -26.21 10.60 23.58
C ILE A 362 -26.60 9.12 23.36
N VAL A 363 -26.43 8.27 24.37
CA VAL A 363 -26.82 6.84 24.31
C VAL A 363 -28.34 6.69 24.19
N GLU A 364 -29.10 7.52 24.89
CA GLU A 364 -30.57 7.54 24.84
C GLU A 364 -31.10 7.97 23.47
N VAL A 365 -30.52 9.01 22.87
CA VAL A 365 -30.99 9.62 21.61
C VAL A 365 -30.44 8.91 20.38
N LEU A 366 -29.16 8.56 20.35
CA LEU A 366 -28.48 8.01 19.18
C LEU A 366 -28.29 6.49 19.21
N GLY A 367 -28.64 5.87 20.34
CA GLY A 367 -28.54 4.43 20.54
C GLY A 367 -27.09 3.94 20.58
N PRO A 368 -26.87 2.62 20.45
CA PRO A 368 -25.57 2.01 20.72
C PRO A 368 -24.51 2.20 19.63
N ASN A 369 -24.70 3.15 18.69
CA ASN A 369 -23.87 3.27 17.50
C ASN A 369 -22.57 4.05 17.77
N PRO A 370 -21.38 3.41 17.76
CA PRO A 370 -20.10 4.05 18.04
C PRO A 370 -19.72 5.17 17.06
N ARG A 371 -20.24 5.11 15.84
CA ARG A 371 -20.01 6.13 14.81
C ARG A 371 -20.70 7.45 15.15
N HIS A 372 -21.91 7.38 15.71
CA HIS A 372 -22.67 8.54 16.15
C HIS A 372 -21.97 9.29 17.31
N LEU A 373 -21.28 8.56 18.19
CA LEU A 373 -20.58 9.10 19.36
C LEU A 373 -19.39 9.98 18.96
N PHE A 374 -18.58 9.49 18.02
CA PHE A 374 -17.51 10.28 17.45
C PHE A 374 -18.06 11.41 16.56
N GLU A 375 -19.21 11.21 15.91
CA GLU A 375 -19.89 12.22 15.10
C GLU A 375 -20.31 13.46 15.90
N ILE A 376 -20.90 13.26 17.07
CA ILE A 376 -21.20 14.33 18.02
C ILE A 376 -19.93 15.02 18.49
N TYR A 377 -18.86 14.28 18.75
CA TYR A 377 -17.60 14.88 19.21
C TYR A 377 -17.01 15.83 18.17
N ALA A 378 -16.96 15.41 16.91
CA ALA A 378 -16.49 16.27 15.83
C ALA A 378 -17.43 17.47 15.59
N LEU A 379 -18.74 17.30 15.79
CA LEU A 379 -19.68 18.43 15.77
C LEU A 379 -19.39 19.41 16.91
N LYS A 380 -19.17 18.92 18.14
CA LYS A 380 -18.78 19.70 19.32
C LYS A 380 -17.49 20.49 19.12
N LEU A 381 -16.52 19.92 18.40
CA LEU A 381 -15.27 20.59 18.01
C LEU A 381 -15.42 21.55 16.82
N SER A 382 -16.50 21.45 16.05
CA SER A 382 -16.73 22.33 14.91
C SER A 382 -17.30 23.67 15.37
N ASN A 383 -16.96 24.75 14.66
CA ASN A 383 -17.52 26.09 14.89
C ASN A 383 -19.06 26.16 14.76
N TYR A 384 -19.72 25.07 14.36
CA TYR A 384 -21.18 24.96 14.29
C TYR A 384 -21.84 24.63 15.63
N TYR A 385 -21.11 24.14 16.64
CA TYR A 385 -21.71 23.81 17.93
C TYR A 385 -22.06 25.05 18.78
N GLN A 386 -21.41 26.19 18.52
CA GLN A 386 -21.66 27.46 19.22
C GLN A 386 -22.68 28.36 18.50
N LYS A 387 -23.27 27.90 17.39
CA LYS A 387 -24.43 28.55 16.75
C LYS A 387 -25.68 27.77 17.11
#